data_AF-A0A929CH52-F1
#
_entry.id   AF-A0A929CH52-F1
#
_cell.length_a   1.000
_cell.length_b   1.000
_cell.length_c   1.000
_cell.angle_alpha   90.00
_cell.angle_beta   90.00
_cell.angle_gamma   90.00
#
_symmetry.space_group_name_H-M   'P 1'
#
loop_
_entity.id
_entity.type
_entity.pdbx_description
1 polymer ?
#
loop_
_entity_poly.entity_id
_entity_poly.type
_entity_poly.pdbx_seq_one_letter_code
_entity_poly.pdbx_strand_id
1 'polypeptide(L)'
;MALKPGQFYLREMPCIMHLLNEHRLTPEVIVIDGYVYLGDYTIPGLGIHLYNELEHKIPIIGVAKRRFKNTTAESEVYRGNSKRPLYVTSVGIAPEKAKNNVLSMHGKYRVPTLLKEVDRECRKS
;
A
#
# COMPACT_ATOMS: atom_id res chain seq x y z
N MET A 1 22.97 11.05 -0.44
CA MET A 1 21.88 12.05 -0.38
C MET A 1 20.66 11.37 0.24
N ALA A 2 20.23 11.78 1.43
CA ALA A 2 19.12 11.13 2.13
C ALA A 2 17.79 11.57 1.51
N LEU A 3 16.99 10.62 1.02
CA LEU A 3 15.66 10.90 0.46
C LEU A 3 14.73 11.42 1.55
N LYS A 4 14.02 12.52 1.26
CA LYS A 4 13.01 13.06 2.17
C LYS A 4 11.76 12.16 2.13
N PRO A 5 11.04 11.99 3.26
CA PRO A 5 9.73 11.36 3.28
C PRO A 5 8.83 12.01 2.21
N GLY A 6 8.25 11.20 1.32
CA GLY A 6 7.46 11.68 0.17
C GLY A 6 8.18 11.69 -1.19
N GLN A 7 9.51 11.50 -1.26
CA GLN A 7 10.23 11.37 -2.54
C GLN A 7 10.58 9.92 -2.92
N PHE A 8 10.29 8.97 -2.03
CA PHE A 8 10.55 7.55 -2.26
C PHE A 8 9.83 7.00 -3.50
N TYR A 9 8.67 7.56 -3.85
CA TYR A 9 7.92 7.13 -5.03
C TYR A 9 8.71 7.30 -6.33
N LEU A 10 9.60 8.30 -6.42
CA LEU A 10 10.39 8.54 -7.65
C LEU A 10 11.32 7.36 -7.99
N ARG A 11 11.75 6.61 -6.98
CA ARG A 11 12.59 5.42 -7.17
C ARG A 11 11.77 4.20 -7.59
N GLU A 12 10.56 4.08 -7.07
CA GLU A 12 9.73 2.87 -7.21
C GLU A 12 8.77 2.95 -8.40
N MET A 13 8.29 4.15 -8.74
CA MET A 13 7.34 4.39 -9.83
C MET A 13 7.82 3.86 -11.18
N PRO A 14 9.06 4.12 -11.64
CA PRO A 14 9.50 3.64 -12.95
C PRO A 14 9.45 2.12 -13.07
N CYS A 15 9.80 1.41 -11.99
CA CYS A 15 9.78 -0.05 -11.95
C CYS A 15 8.35 -0.59 -11.99
N ILE A 16 7.43 0.02 -11.22
CA ILE A 16 6.01 -0.37 -11.20
C ILE A 16 5.38 -0.17 -12.59
N MET A 17 5.59 1.00 -13.19
CA MET A 17 5.03 1.31 -14.52
C MET A 17 5.63 0.41 -15.60
N HIS A 18 6.92 0.09 -15.51
CA HIS A 18 7.55 -0.87 -16.42
C HIS A 18 6.89 -2.25 -16.33
N LEU A 19 6.72 -2.79 -15.11
CA LEU A 19 6.07 -4.09 -14.89
C LEU A 19 4.64 -4.13 -15.45
N LEU A 20 3.84 -3.10 -15.17
CA LEU A 20 2.46 -3.02 -15.64
C LEU A 20 2.39 -2.98 -17.17
N ASN A 21 3.27 -2.22 -17.81
CA ASN A 21 3.29 -2.04 -19.26
C ASN A 21 3.88 -3.24 -20.00
N GLU A 22 5.00 -3.78 -19.53
CA GLU A 22 5.70 -4.92 -20.15
C GLU A 22 4.78 -6.14 -20.23
N HIS A 23 4.03 -6.41 -19.16
CA HIS A 23 3.13 -7.56 -19.09
C HIS A 23 1.66 -7.22 -19.37
N ARG A 24 1.34 -5.97 -19.75
CA ARG A 24 -0.02 -5.47 -20.02
C ARG A 24 -1.00 -5.81 -18.89
N LEU A 25 -0.56 -5.66 -17.65
CA LEU A 25 -1.35 -6.01 -16.48
C LEU A 25 -2.49 -5.02 -16.29
N THR A 26 -3.70 -5.55 -16.05
CA THR A 26 -4.92 -4.78 -15.78
C THR A 26 -5.57 -5.25 -14.48
N PRO A 27 -4.88 -5.11 -13.34
CA PRO A 27 -5.42 -5.57 -12.06
C PRO A 27 -6.66 -4.75 -11.67
N GLU A 28 -7.64 -5.40 -11.07
CA GLU A 28 -8.82 -4.72 -10.50
C GLU A 28 -8.48 -3.82 -9.31
N VAL A 29 -7.39 -4.13 -8.60
CA VAL A 29 -6.87 -3.37 -7.47
C VAL A 29 -5.37 -3.61 -7.33
N ILE A 30 -4.62 -2.58 -6.97
CA ILE A 30 -3.20 -2.71 -6.61
C ILE A 30 -3.05 -2.52 -5.10
N VAL A 31 -2.33 -3.43 -4.46
CA VAL A 31 -1.98 -3.35 -3.04
C VAL A 31 -0.49 -3.05 -2.90
N ILE A 32 -0.13 -2.00 -2.17
CA ILE A 32 1.27 -1.58 -1.96
C ILE A 32 1.67 -1.72 -0.48
N ASP A 33 2.93 -2.05 -0.20
CA ASP A 33 3.52 -1.99 1.15
C ASP A 33 3.92 -0.55 1.49
N GLY A 34 2.91 0.26 1.81
CA GLY A 34 3.10 1.69 2.04
C GLY A 34 1.78 2.40 2.22
N TYR A 35 1.85 3.72 2.17
CA TYR A 35 0.69 4.59 2.31
C TYR A 35 0.24 5.12 0.94
N VAL A 36 -1.08 5.24 0.77
CA VAL A 36 -1.66 6.07 -0.31
C VAL A 36 -1.50 7.54 0.06
N TYR A 37 -1.92 7.89 1.27
CA TYR A 37 -1.67 9.18 1.90
C TYR A 37 -1.03 8.96 3.28
N LEU A 38 -0.06 9.78 3.62
CA LEU A 38 0.55 9.80 4.95
C LEU A 38 -0.14 10.84 5.83
N GLY A 39 -0.07 10.60 7.14
CA GLY A 39 -0.70 11.46 8.14
C GLY A 39 -2.22 11.37 8.06
N ASP A 40 -2.89 12.47 8.34
CA ASP A 40 -4.34 12.61 8.26
C ASP A 40 -4.78 12.95 6.82
N TYR A 41 -4.41 12.09 5.87
CA TYR A 41 -4.68 12.26 4.43
C TYR A 41 -4.07 13.52 3.77
N THR A 42 -3.13 14.20 4.43
CA THR A 42 -2.59 15.49 3.95
C THR A 42 -1.31 15.38 3.14
N ILE A 43 -0.55 14.29 3.28
CA ILE A 43 0.75 14.15 2.62
C ILE A 43 0.64 13.05 1.55
N PRO A 44 0.92 13.36 0.27
CA PRO A 44 0.95 12.37 -0.79
C PRO A 44 1.96 11.24 -0.53
N GLY A 45 1.49 9.99 -0.61
CA GLY A 45 2.32 8.79 -0.59
C GLY A 45 2.46 8.15 -1.96
N LEU A 46 3.17 7.02 -2.04
CA LEU A 46 3.35 6.27 -3.28
C LEU A 46 2.00 5.94 -3.94
N GLY A 47 1.00 5.57 -3.14
CA GLY A 47 -0.27 5.12 -3.70
C GLY A 47 -1.06 6.21 -4.43
N ILE A 48 -1.07 7.47 -3.95
CA ILE A 48 -1.76 8.54 -4.69
C ILE A 48 -1.00 8.93 -5.96
N HIS A 49 0.34 8.92 -5.93
CA HIS A 49 1.13 9.12 -7.14
C HIS A 49 0.85 8.03 -8.17
N LEU A 50 0.76 6.76 -7.74
CA LEU A 50 0.47 5.63 -8.63
C LEU A 50 -0.95 5.72 -9.18
N TYR A 51 -1.93 6.09 -8.36
CA TYR A 51 -3.31 6.29 -8.80
C TYR A 51 -3.41 7.38 -9.88
N ASN A 52 -2.67 8.47 -9.72
CA ASN A 52 -2.61 9.55 -10.72
C ASN A 52 -1.92 9.11 -12.01
N GLU A 53 -0.81 8.37 -11.92
CA GLU A 53 -0.08 7.85 -13.08
C GLU A 53 -0.92 6.84 -13.89
N LEU A 54 -1.80 6.10 -13.21
CA LEU A 54 -2.76 5.18 -13.82
C LEU A 54 -4.06 5.86 -14.27
N GLU A 55 -4.06 7.20 -14.37
CA GLU A 55 -5.22 8.01 -14.79
C GLU A 55 -6.49 7.69 -13.99
N HIS A 56 -6.34 7.39 -12.70
CA HIS A 56 -7.44 7.08 -11.77
C HIS A 56 -8.24 5.81 -12.13
N LYS A 57 -7.72 4.94 -13.01
CA LYS A 57 -8.43 3.75 -13.50
C LYS A 57 -8.39 2.56 -12.55
N ILE A 58 -7.32 2.42 -11.77
CA ILE A 58 -7.07 1.26 -10.91
C ILE A 58 -7.02 1.71 -9.45
N PRO A 59 -7.96 1.27 -8.59
CA PRO A 59 -7.94 1.56 -7.16
C PRO A 59 -6.66 1.07 -6.48
N ILE A 60 -6.17 1.86 -5.51
CA ILE A 60 -4.95 1.54 -4.76
C ILE A 60 -5.28 1.36 -3.29
N ILE A 61 -4.76 0.28 -2.69
CA ILE A 61 -4.78 0.03 -1.25
C ILE A 61 -3.35 0.06 -0.73
N GLY A 62 -3.06 0.97 0.18
CA GLY A 62 -1.79 1.03 0.90
C GLY A 62 -1.89 0.27 2.21
N VAL A 63 -0.96 -0.65 2.47
CA VAL A 63 -0.86 -1.43 3.70
C VAL A 63 0.49 -1.15 4.37
N ALA A 64 0.50 -0.27 5.38
CA ALA A 64 1.74 0.07 6.07
C ALA A 64 1.93 -0.75 7.37
N LYS A 65 3.16 -1.20 7.59
CA LYS A 65 3.57 -1.96 8.80
C LYS A 65 3.99 -1.07 9.97
N ARG A 66 4.14 0.24 9.77
CA ARG A 66 4.56 1.20 10.80
C ARG A 66 3.68 2.43 10.72
N ARG A 67 3.35 2.99 11.89
CA ARG A 67 2.55 4.21 11.99
C ARG A 67 3.34 5.39 11.45
N PHE A 68 2.70 6.21 10.61
CA PHE A 68 3.22 7.53 10.27
C PHE A 68 2.67 8.58 11.25
N LYS A 69 3.39 9.70 11.42
CA LYS A 69 2.97 10.79 12.31
C LYS A 69 1.57 11.27 11.92
N ASN A 70 0.67 11.43 12.90
CA ASN A 70 -0.73 11.85 12.70
C ASN A 70 -1.62 10.86 11.93
N THR A 71 -1.19 9.61 11.71
CA THR A 71 -2.11 8.57 11.20
C THR A 71 -3.21 8.30 12.22
N THR A 72 -4.48 8.36 11.77
CA THR A 72 -5.68 8.17 12.59
C THR A 72 -5.95 6.69 12.90
N ALA A 73 -6.67 6.44 13.99
CA ALA A 73 -7.06 5.09 14.40
C ALA A 73 -8.00 4.41 13.39
N GLU A 74 -8.72 5.19 12.56
CA GLU A 74 -9.63 4.68 11.53
C GLU A 74 -8.94 3.86 10.44
N SER A 75 -7.64 4.10 10.24
CA SER A 75 -6.80 3.33 9.32
C SER A 75 -6.31 2.00 9.91
N GLU A 76 -6.50 1.75 11.21
CA GLU A 76 -5.97 0.56 11.87
C GLU A 76 -6.75 -0.70 11.49
N VAL A 77 -6.01 -1.76 11.12
CA VAL A 77 -6.54 -3.10 10.88
C VAL A 77 -5.76 -4.11 11.70
N TYR A 78 -6.44 -4.77 12.62
CA TYR A 78 -5.87 -5.85 13.44
C TYR A 78 -6.12 -7.20 12.76
N ARG A 79 -5.07 -8.02 12.63
CA ARG A 79 -5.13 -9.33 11.97
C ARG A 79 -4.47 -10.42 12.81
N GLY A 80 -5.09 -11.60 12.81
CA GLY A 80 -4.70 -12.72 13.68
C GLY A 80 -4.72 -12.30 15.16
N ASN A 81 -3.76 -12.80 15.94
CA ASN A 81 -3.62 -12.44 17.36
C ASN A 81 -2.66 -11.26 17.60
N SER A 82 -2.39 -10.44 16.57
CA SER A 82 -1.45 -9.32 16.68
C SER A 82 -2.05 -8.15 17.44
N LYS A 83 -1.37 -7.70 18.51
CA LYS A 83 -1.67 -6.44 19.20
C LYS A 83 -1.18 -5.19 18.44
N ARG A 84 -0.46 -5.38 17.33
CA ARG A 84 0.04 -4.29 16.48
C ARG A 84 -0.78 -4.24 15.18
N PRO A 85 -1.47 -3.13 14.87
CA PRO A 85 -2.28 -3.02 13.68
C PRO A 85 -1.40 -2.88 12.42
N LEU A 86 -1.98 -3.15 11.26
CA LEU A 86 -1.57 -2.56 9.99
C LEU A 86 -2.30 -1.23 9.81
N TYR A 87 -1.72 -0.32 9.03
CA TYR A 87 -2.37 0.96 8.70
C TYR A 87 -2.78 0.92 7.24
N VAL A 88 -4.08 0.87 6.99
CA VAL A 88 -4.68 0.73 5.68
C VAL A 88 -5.21 2.09 5.21
N THR A 89 -4.75 2.53 4.05
CA THR A 89 -5.22 3.73 3.36
C THR A 89 -5.62 3.36 1.93
N SER A 90 -6.50 4.12 1.30
CA SER A 90 -6.98 3.79 -0.04
C SER A 90 -7.34 5.02 -0.87
N VAL A 91 -7.38 4.83 -2.19
CA VAL A 91 -7.95 5.77 -3.17
C VAL A 91 -8.60 4.98 -4.31
N GLY A 92 -9.70 5.49 -4.88
CA GLY A 92 -10.51 4.77 -5.87
C GLY A 92 -11.34 3.62 -5.28
N ILE A 93 -11.27 3.40 -3.96
CA ILE A 93 -12.05 2.40 -3.22
C ILE A 93 -12.35 2.91 -1.81
N ALA A 94 -13.57 2.64 -1.32
CA ALA A 94 -14.02 3.04 0.00
C ALA A 94 -13.07 2.49 1.09
N PRO A 95 -12.64 3.31 2.08
CA PRO A 95 -11.73 2.88 3.13
C PRO A 95 -12.18 1.62 3.88
N GLU A 96 -13.47 1.51 4.20
CA GLU A 96 -14.04 0.32 4.85
C GLU A 96 -13.89 -0.94 3.97
N LYS A 97 -14.15 -0.83 2.66
CA LYS A 97 -13.97 -1.94 1.73
C LYS A 97 -12.49 -2.34 1.62
N ALA A 98 -11.58 -1.36 1.58
CA ALA A 98 -10.14 -1.63 1.58
C ALA A 98 -9.69 -2.35 2.85
N LYS A 99 -10.15 -1.90 4.03
CA LYS A 99 -9.86 -2.56 5.31
C LYS A 99 -10.38 -3.99 5.35
N ASN A 100 -11.62 -4.21 4.93
CA ASN A 100 -12.22 -5.55 4.88
C ASN A 100 -11.48 -6.47 3.92
N ASN A 101 -11.07 -5.97 2.75
CA ASN A 101 -10.25 -6.73 1.80
C ASN A 101 -8.91 -7.13 2.44
N VAL A 102 -8.21 -6.21 3.11
CA VAL A 102 -6.93 -6.50 3.79
C VAL A 102 -7.13 -7.49 4.94
N LEU A 103 -8.21 -7.33 5.71
CA LEU A 103 -8.56 -8.23 6.81
C LEU A 103 -8.79 -9.66 6.32
N SER A 104 -9.51 -9.83 5.20
CA SER A 104 -9.84 -11.13 4.61
C SER A 104 -8.71 -11.78 3.81
N MET A 105 -7.63 -11.05 3.50
CA MET A 105 -6.48 -11.65 2.80
C MET A 105 -5.95 -12.88 3.54
N HIS A 106 -5.49 -13.86 2.77
CA HIS A 106 -4.93 -15.10 3.32
C HIS A 106 -3.71 -14.85 4.24
N GLY A 107 -3.61 -15.66 5.30
CA GLY A 107 -2.48 -15.69 6.23
C GLY A 107 -2.91 -15.49 7.68
N LYS A 108 -2.38 -16.34 8.57
CA LYS A 108 -2.79 -16.43 9.99
C LYS A 108 -2.25 -15.30 10.89
N TYR A 109 -1.27 -14.54 10.40
CA TYR A 109 -0.54 -13.55 11.19
C TYR A 109 -0.87 -12.11 10.75
N ARG A 110 -0.24 -11.14 11.41
CA ARG A 110 -0.39 -9.70 11.16
C ARG A 110 -0.33 -9.32 9.68
N VAL A 111 0.75 -9.69 9.00
CA VAL A 111 0.99 -9.34 7.59
C VAL A 111 0.37 -10.43 6.70
N PRO A 112 -0.46 -10.07 5.69
CA PRO A 112 -0.97 -11.01 4.71
C PRO A 112 0.13 -11.83 4.04
N THR A 113 -0.15 -13.08 3.69
CA THR A 113 0.83 -13.96 3.03
C THR A 113 1.39 -13.30 1.78
N LEU A 114 0.54 -12.74 0.91
CA LEU A 114 0.98 -12.09 -0.34
C LEU A 114 2.06 -11.02 -0.12
N LEU A 115 1.85 -10.11 0.84
CA LEU A 115 2.82 -9.05 1.14
C LEU A 115 4.11 -9.61 1.76
N LYS A 116 4.02 -10.71 2.52
CA LYS A 116 5.19 -11.39 3.06
C LYS A 116 6.02 -12.06 1.95
N GLU A 117 5.37 -12.61 0.94
CA GLU A 117 6.06 -13.21 -0.21
C GLU A 117 6.78 -12.12 -1.02
N VAL A 118 6.12 -10.99 -1.31
CA VAL A 118 6.75 -9.84 -2.00
C VAL A 118 7.98 -9.34 -1.24
N ASP A 119 7.87 -9.11 0.07
CA ASP A 119 8.99 -8.71 0.93
C ASP A 119 10.19 -9.67 0.81
N ARG A 120 9.91 -10.98 0.70
CA ARG A 120 10.94 -12.01 0.63
C ARG A 120 11.64 -11.99 -0.72
N GLU A 121 10.88 -11.87 -1.81
CA GLU A 121 11.46 -11.84 -3.16
C GLU A 121 12.31 -10.57 -3.37
N CYS A 122 11.88 -9.40 -2.89
CA CYS A 122 12.68 -8.16 -2.96
C CYS A 122 14.01 -8.20 -2.17
N ARG A 123 14.20 -9.17 -1.28
CA ARG A 123 15.47 -9.36 -0.53
C ARG A 123 16.41 -10.36 -1.17
N LYS A 124 15.94 -11.16 -2.13
CA LYS A 124 16.75 -12.13 -2.85
C LYS A 124 17.44 -11.54 -4.08
N SER A 125 16.92 -10.42 -4.58
CA SER A 125 17.43 -9.66 -5.73
C SER A 125 18.52 -8.68 -5.36
#